data_AF-A0AAJ2H1F8-F1
#
_entry.id   AF-A0AAJ2H1F8-F1
#
_cell.length_a   1.000
_cell.length_b   1.000
_cell.length_c   1.000
_cell.angle_alpha   90.00
_cell.angle_beta   90.00
_cell.angle_gamma   90.00
#
_symmetry.space_group_name_H-M   'P 1'
#
loop_
_entity.id
_entity.type
_entity.pdbx_description
1 polymer ?
#
loop_
_entity_poly.entity_id
_entity_poly.type
_entity_poly.pdbx_seq_one_letter_code
_entity_poly.pdbx_strand_id
1 'polypeptide(L)' 'DETDALPALTAYLRWQWLHSLVRYKKLERGRFIWPSAADGTVVITPAQLGYLLEGIDWRMPQKTWRPTSAG' A
#
# COMPACT_ATOMS: atom_id res chain seq x y z
N ASP A 1 12.34 -14.76 -42.59
CA ASP A 1 13.11 -13.60 -42.12
C ASP A 1 12.14 -12.63 -41.48
N GLU A 2 11.59 -13.07 -40.36
CA GLU A 2 10.44 -12.48 -39.67
C GLU A 2 10.89 -12.19 -38.23
N THR A 3 12.09 -11.62 -38.12
CA THR A 3 12.78 -11.40 -36.83
C THR A 3 13.11 -9.93 -36.59
N ASP A 4 12.83 -9.06 -37.56
CA ASP A 4 13.01 -7.59 -37.47
C ASP A 4 11.70 -6.83 -37.25
N ALA A 5 10.57 -7.53 -37.19
CA ALA A 5 9.28 -6.92 -36.93
C ALA A 5 9.11 -6.68 -35.42
N LEU A 6 9.41 -5.44 -35.04
CA LEU A 6 8.88 -4.71 -33.89
C LEU A 6 9.62 -4.88 -32.55
N PRO A 7 10.91 -4.48 -32.46
CA PRO A 7 11.55 -4.17 -31.18
C PRO A 7 10.72 -3.17 -30.35
N ALA A 8 9.95 -2.29 -31.00
CA ALA A 8 9.00 -1.38 -30.36
C ALA A 8 7.80 -2.10 -29.71
N LEU A 9 7.26 -3.16 -30.31
CA LEU A 9 6.15 -3.94 -29.74
C LEU A 9 6.62 -4.76 -28.54
N THR A 10 7.79 -5.39 -28.65
CA THR A 10 8.43 -6.10 -27.54
C THR A 10 8.79 -5.15 -26.40
N ALA A 11 9.29 -3.95 -26.70
CA ALA A 11 9.54 -2.92 -25.69
C ALA A 11 8.24 -2.41 -25.03
N TYR A 12 7.17 -2.21 -25.79
CA TYR A 12 5.86 -1.78 -25.29
C TYR A 12 5.23 -2.81 -24.34
N LEU A 13 5.20 -4.08 -24.75
CA LEU A 13 4.67 -5.17 -23.93
C LEU A 13 5.50 -5.38 -22.65
N ARG A 14 6.83 -5.25 -22.76
CA ARG A 14 7.74 -5.31 -21.61
C ARG A 14 7.48 -4.18 -20.61
N TRP A 15 7.23 -2.97 -21.10
CA TRP A 15 6.91 -1.81 -20.24
C TRP A 15 5.56 -1.99 -19.53
N GLN A 16 4.56 -2.54 -20.20
CA GLN A 16 3.24 -2.77 -19.60
C GLN A 16 3.25 -3.86 -18.51
N TRP A 17 4.11 -4.88 -18.63
CA TRP A 17 4.19 -6.01 -17.69
C TRP A 17 5.10 -5.78 -16.48
N LEU A 18 6.08 -4.88 -16.56
CA LEU A 18 7.07 -4.66 -15.49
C LEU A 18 6.73 -3.52 -14.53
N HIS A 19 5.60 -2.84 -14.74
CA HIS A 19 5.25 -1.65 -13.96
C HIS A 19 4.31 -2.00 -12.82
N SER A 20 4.88 -2.24 -11.63
CA SER A 20 4.10 -2.26 -10.40
C SER A 20 3.66 -0.84 -10.06
N LEU A 21 2.34 -0.60 -10.01
CA LEU A 21 1.81 0.65 -9.48
C LEU A 21 2.01 0.65 -7.96
N VAL A 22 2.92 1.50 -7.47
CA VAL A 22 3.07 1.73 -6.04
C VAL A 22 1.83 2.49 -5.55
N ARG A 23 1.01 1.83 -4.73
CA ARG A 23 -0.09 2.47 -4.01
C ARG A 23 0.38 2.84 -2.61
N TYR A 24 0.19 4.10 -2.24
CA TYR A 24 0.42 4.59 -0.89
C TYR A 24 -0.80 5.40 -0.42
N LYS A 25 -1.08 5.38 0.88
CA LYS A 25 -2.11 6.21 1.51
C LYS A 25 -1.42 7.19 2.44
N LYS A 26 -1.69 8.49 2.25
CA LYS A 26 -1.28 9.52 3.21
C LYS A 26 -2.32 9.57 4.32
N LEU A 27 -1.87 9.59 5.56
CA LEU A 27 -2.75 9.85 6.70
C LEU A 27 -3.02 11.36 6.75
N GLU A 28 -4.29 11.76 6.69
CA GLU A 28 -4.72 13.15 6.85
C GLU A 28 -4.44 13.67 8.27
N ARG A 29 -4.44 12.76 9.26
CA ARG A 29 -4.19 13.07 10.66
C ARG A 29 -3.66 11.85 11.39
N GLY A 30 -2.83 12.10 12.41
CA GLY A 30 -2.18 11.04 13.18
C GLY A 30 -0.83 10.62 12.60
N ARG A 31 -0.25 9.58 13.20
CA ARG A 31 1.02 8.98 12.76
C ARG A 31 0.88 7.48 12.82
N PHE A 32 1.59 6.78 11.95
CA PHE A 32 1.62 5.32 11.99
C PHE A 32 2.43 4.86 13.20
N ILE A 33 1.77 4.23 14.18
CA ILE A 33 2.44 3.64 15.34
C ILE A 33 2.81 2.20 15.00
N TRP A 34 4.02 2.04 14.44
CA TRP A 34 4.57 0.72 14.20
C TRP A 34 4.88 0.04 15.55
N PRO A 35 4.46 -1.22 15.75
CA PRO A 35 5.04 -2.02 16.80
C PRO A 35 6.54 -2.16 16.62
N SER A 36 7.26 -2.13 17.74
CA SER A 36 8.58 -2.77 17.76
C SER A 36 8.35 -4.25 17.54
N ALA A 37 8.69 -4.74 16.36
CA ALA A 37 8.61 -6.15 16.04
C ALA A 37 9.77 -6.84 16.77
N ALA A 38 9.49 -7.48 17.91
CA ALA A 38 10.52 -8.15 18.71
C ALA A 38 11.36 -9.12 17.86
N ASP A 39 10.72 -9.80 16.90
CA ASP A 39 11.34 -10.74 15.97
C ASP A 39 11.31 -10.24 14.50
N GLY A 40 11.16 -8.93 14.27
CA GLY A 40 11.12 -8.33 12.94
C GLY A 40 9.80 -8.53 12.16
N THR A 41 8.86 -9.34 12.66
CA THR A 41 7.51 -9.51 12.09
C THR A 41 6.43 -9.27 13.14
N VAL A 42 5.32 -8.61 12.76
CA VAL A 42 4.12 -8.53 13.59
C VAL A 42 2.91 -9.09 12.84
N VAL A 43 2.22 -10.03 13.48
CA VAL A 43 0.94 -10.55 12.99
C VAL A 43 -0.16 -9.59 13.40
N ILE A 44 -0.91 -9.09 12.42
CA ILE A 44 -2.06 -8.21 12.63
C ILE A 44 -3.30 -8.83 11.98
N THR A 45 -4.46 -8.64 12.60
CA THR A 45 -5.74 -9.03 12.02
C THR A 45 -6.15 -8.08 10.88
N PRO A 46 -7.07 -8.47 9.98
CA PRO A 46 -7.62 -7.57 8.96
C PRO A 46 -8.22 -6.30 9.56
N ALA A 47 -8.86 -6.39 10.72
CA ALA A 47 -9.41 -5.25 11.44
C ALA A 47 -8.31 -4.30 11.94
N GLN A 48 -7.21 -4.84 12.48
CA GLN A 48 -6.06 -4.04 12.93
C GLN A 48 -5.33 -3.37 11.77
N LEU A 49 -5.22 -4.03 10.61
CA LEU A 49 -4.74 -3.39 9.39
C LEU A 49 -5.64 -2.21 8.98
N GLY A 50 -6.96 -2.36 9.09
CA GLY A 50 -7.92 -1.28 8.88
C GLY A 50 -7.65 -0.07 9.79
N TYR A 51 -7.37 -0.30 11.08
CA TYR A 51 -7.03 0.77 12.03
C TYR A 51 -5.76 1.53 11.63
N LEU A 52 -4.73 0.82 11.20
CA LEU A 52 -3.48 1.41 10.72
C LEU A 52 -3.69 2.29 9.49
N LEU A 53 -4.52 1.84 8.53
CA LEU A 53 -4.88 2.62 7.34
C LEU A 53 -5.76 3.84 7.64
N GLU A 54 -6.45 3.84 8.77
CA GLU A 54 -7.25 4.95 9.29
C GLU A 54 -6.44 5.87 10.22
N GLY A 55 -5.17 5.55 10.50
CA GLY A 55 -4.32 6.30 11.43
C GLY A 55 -4.70 6.14 12.90
N ILE A 56 -5.44 5.09 13.24
CA ILE A 56 -5.88 4.74 14.59
C ILE A 56 -4.80 3.87 15.25
N ASP A 57 -4.56 4.06 16.55
CA ASP A 57 -3.72 3.13 17.31
C ASP A 57 -4.39 1.74 17.33
N TRP A 58 -3.79 0.80 16.61
CA TRP A 58 -4.29 -0.57 16.46
C TRP A 58 -4.26 -1.37 17.77
N ARG A 59 -3.52 -0.91 18.79
CA ARG A 59 -3.49 -1.50 20.15
C ARG A 59 -4.67 -1.05 20.99
N MET A 60 -5.18 0.16 20.70
CA MET A 60 -6.29 0.76 21.43
C MET A 60 -7.20 1.48 20.44
N PRO A 61 -8.12 0.75 19.77
CA PRO A 61 -8.93 1.31 18.70
C PRO A 61 -9.96 2.29 19.28
N GLN A 62 -9.63 3.58 19.26
CA GLN A 62 -10.54 4.67 19.56
C GLN A 62 -10.74 5.48 18.27
N LYS A 63 -11.89 5.32 17.61
CA LYS A 63 -12.27 6.15 16.45
C LYS A 63 -12.67 7.53 16.96
N THR A 64 -11.73 8.47 16.96
CA THR A 64 -11.99 9.86 17.36
C THR A 64 -12.32 10.77 16.19
N TRP A 65 -12.23 10.28 14.94
CA TRP A 65 -12.34 11.11 13.75
C TRP A 65 -12.99 10.38 12.57
N ARG A 66 -13.76 11.10 11.77
CA ARG A 66 -14.34 10.65 10.50
C ARG A 66 -13.70 11.43 9.34
N PRO A 67 -13.16 10.76 8.31
CA PRO A 67 -12.59 11.45 7.15
C PRO A 67 -13.67 12.16 6.34
N THR A 68 -13.37 13.38 5.90
CA THR A 68 -14.25 14.19 5.03
C THR A 68 -14.24 13.71 3.57
N SER A 69 -13.23 12.90 3.20
CA SER A 69 -13.09 12.29 1.87
C SER A 69 -12.45 10.91 1.98
N ALA A 70 -13.03 9.93 1.29
CA ALA A 70 -12.39 8.64 1.03
C ALA A 70 -11.74 8.71 -0.35
N GLY A 71 -10.43 8.44 -0.41
CA GLY A 71 -9.68 8.26 -1.65
C GLY A 71 -9.60 6.79 -2.05
#